data_AF-A0A0N0NQH8-F1
#
_entry.id   AF-A0A0N0NQH8-F1
#
_cell.length_a   1.000
_cell.length_b   1.000
_cell.length_c   1.000
_cell.angle_alpha   90.00
_cell.angle_beta   90.00
_cell.angle_gamma   90.00
#
_symmetry.space_group_name_H-M   'P 1'
#
loop_
_entity.id
_entity.type
_entity.pdbx_description
1 polymer ?
#
loop_
_entity_poly.entity_id
_entity_poly.type
_entity_poly.pdbx_seq_one_letter_code
_entity_poly.pdbx_strand_id
1 'polypeptide(L)'
;MRNLRNIGFDSVQLPDGLPLTAKAWDTTTNAAICSFGPTADRPIIELRRRQPHTAAFETIASWDAPCPLPELECDEVLLLHHFSGTAVTCLLLAGGDIVVVREQPTEDQERIEIVGSVDVGIAAAAWAADEEVLAIVTRGDTLVLMSRGFEPVTERTLYSEDLKASKHVSVGWGKKETQFQGKRAKALKDPTLPETVDDGKPSPNDDGRVTISWRGDGQFFAVNSVVPGHRRAIRVFSREAALDSASEPVDGLESALSWRPYGNLIAGIKRSQDKAEVVFFERNGLRHGQFDLRLSSIELDTWQSPSACTGTETHRC
;
A
#
# COMPACT_ATOMS: atom_id res chain seq x y z
N MET A 1 -4.33 13.28 -21.82
CA MET A 1 -5.21 13.63 -20.68
C MET A 1 -5.42 15.13 -20.71
N ARG A 2 -6.61 15.62 -21.10
CA ARG A 2 -6.87 17.07 -21.26
C ARG A 2 -8.12 17.60 -20.55
N ASN A 3 -8.84 16.80 -19.76
CA ASN A 3 -10.16 17.18 -19.23
C ASN A 3 -10.34 16.93 -17.72
N LEU A 4 -9.32 17.16 -16.89
CA LEU A 4 -9.56 17.34 -15.45
C LEU A 4 -9.66 18.85 -15.21
N ARG A 5 -10.89 19.36 -15.06
CA ARG A 5 -11.13 20.74 -14.64
C ARG A 5 -11.26 20.72 -13.12
N ASN A 6 -10.47 21.53 -12.43
CA ASN A 6 -10.69 21.75 -11.00
C ASN A 6 -12.06 22.42 -10.84
N ILE A 7 -13.01 21.69 -10.23
CA ILE A 7 -14.38 22.15 -9.98
C ILE A 7 -14.54 22.78 -8.59
N GLY A 8 -13.51 22.69 -7.74
CA GLY A 8 -13.53 23.23 -6.39
C GLY A 8 -12.23 22.91 -5.65
N PHE A 9 -11.75 23.88 -4.88
CA PHE A 9 -10.68 23.70 -3.91
C PHE A 9 -11.20 24.19 -2.56
N ASP A 10 -11.06 23.35 -1.54
CA ASP A 10 -11.47 23.68 -0.18
C ASP A 10 -10.37 23.25 0.79
N SER A 11 -10.04 24.12 1.73
CA SER A 11 -9.00 23.90 2.73
C SER A 11 -9.59 24.14 4.11
N VAL A 12 -9.48 23.14 4.97
CA VAL A 12 -10.01 23.20 6.33
C VAL A 12 -8.90 22.92 7.32
N GLN A 13 -8.84 23.73 8.37
CA GLN A 13 -7.96 23.45 9.50
C GLN A 13 -8.52 22.28 10.30
N LEU A 14 -7.65 21.31 10.60
CA LEU A 14 -8.02 20.19 11.45
C LEU A 14 -8.27 20.70 12.88
N PRO A 15 -9.26 20.13 13.58
CA PRO A 15 -9.53 20.52 14.97
C PRO A 15 -8.32 20.28 15.87
N ASP A 16 -8.12 21.15 16.87
CA ASP A 16 -7.10 20.93 17.90
C ASP A 16 -7.39 19.63 18.66
N GLY A 17 -6.37 18.80 18.89
CA GLY A 17 -6.49 17.54 19.61
C GLY A 17 -5.77 16.37 18.93
N LEU A 18 -6.52 15.32 18.61
CA LEU A 18 -5.97 14.13 17.98
C LEU A 18 -5.59 14.40 16.51
N PRO A 19 -4.46 13.87 16.01
CA PRO A 19 -4.05 14.04 14.62
C PRO A 19 -4.95 13.22 13.68
N LEU A 20 -5.16 13.71 12.45
CA LEU A 20 -5.81 12.92 11.39
C LEU A 20 -4.90 11.76 10.97
N THR A 21 -5.38 10.53 11.07
CA THR A 21 -4.58 9.31 10.80
C THR A 21 -4.99 8.62 9.50
N ALA A 22 -6.28 8.52 9.21
CA ALA A 22 -6.77 8.00 7.93
C ALA A 22 -8.07 8.66 7.46
N LYS A 23 -8.34 8.57 6.15
CA LYS A 23 -9.52 9.15 5.49
C LYS A 23 -10.13 8.18 4.48
N ALA A 24 -11.45 8.19 4.38
CA ALA A 24 -12.24 7.49 3.38
C ALA A 24 -13.32 8.43 2.81
N TRP A 25 -13.91 8.07 1.68
CA TRP A 25 -14.99 8.85 1.05
C TRP A 25 -16.31 8.10 1.15
N ASP A 26 -17.36 8.79 1.58
CA ASP A 26 -18.74 8.34 1.49
C ASP A 26 -19.33 8.88 0.18
N THR A 27 -19.52 7.99 -0.78
CA THR A 27 -20.04 8.34 -2.11
C THR A 27 -21.54 8.66 -2.09
N THR A 28 -22.27 8.20 -1.08
CA THR A 28 -23.72 8.40 -0.98
C THR A 28 -24.04 9.77 -0.40
N THR A 29 -23.34 10.18 0.65
CA THR A 29 -23.53 11.51 1.27
C THR A 29 -22.56 12.56 0.74
N ASN A 30 -21.65 12.17 -0.17
CA ASN A 30 -20.57 13.00 -0.70
C ASN A 30 -19.68 13.55 0.42
N ALA A 31 -19.51 12.84 1.53
CA ALA A 31 -18.79 13.31 2.71
C ALA A 31 -17.44 12.60 2.86
N ALA A 32 -16.50 13.26 3.55
CA ALA A 32 -15.27 12.62 3.98
C ALA A 32 -15.49 11.95 5.34
N ILE A 33 -15.06 10.71 5.47
CA ILE A 33 -14.96 10.00 6.76
C ILE A 33 -13.50 10.07 7.19
N CYS A 34 -13.26 10.49 8.42
CA CYS A 34 -11.93 10.76 8.94
C CYS A 34 -11.76 10.06 10.29
N SER A 35 -10.63 9.38 10.46
CA SER A 35 -10.20 8.86 11.75
C SER A 35 -9.14 9.79 12.34
N PHE A 36 -9.26 10.07 13.63
CA PHE A 36 -8.31 10.86 14.39
C PHE A 36 -7.76 10.03 15.55
N GLY A 37 -6.45 10.08 15.77
CA GLY A 37 -5.76 9.20 16.71
C GLY A 37 -5.64 7.74 16.21
N PRO A 38 -5.16 6.82 17.05
CA PRO A 38 -4.74 7.07 18.43
C PRO A 38 -3.35 7.72 18.52
N THR A 39 -2.99 8.18 19.72
CA THR A 39 -1.63 8.66 20.05
C THR A 39 -1.14 7.98 21.32
N ALA A 40 0.17 8.04 21.60
CA ALA A 40 0.78 7.41 22.78
C ALA A 40 0.20 7.92 24.11
N ASP A 41 -0.11 9.22 24.19
CA ASP A 41 -0.70 9.86 25.36
C ASP A 41 -2.23 9.72 25.42
N ARG A 42 -2.88 9.51 24.27
CA ARG A 42 -4.34 9.38 24.15
C ARG A 42 -4.67 8.21 23.22
N PRO A 43 -4.75 6.98 23.76
CA PRO A 43 -5.08 5.78 22.99
C PRO A 43 -6.59 5.73 22.70
N ILE A 44 -7.10 6.75 22.01
CA ILE A 44 -8.51 6.90 21.63
C ILE A 44 -8.55 7.12 20.13
N ILE A 45 -9.47 6.43 19.46
CA ILE A 45 -9.81 6.72 18.07
C ILE A 45 -11.13 7.47 18.04
N GLU A 46 -11.17 8.54 17.26
CA GLU A 46 -12.38 9.28 16.94
C GLU A 46 -12.68 9.18 15.45
N LEU A 47 -13.84 8.63 15.12
CA LEU A 47 -14.36 8.62 13.76
C LEU A 47 -15.30 9.80 13.57
N ARG A 48 -14.99 10.65 12.60
CA ARG A 48 -15.74 11.88 12.32
C ARG A 48 -16.12 11.97 10.84
N ARG A 49 -17.30 12.52 10.56
CA ARG A 49 -17.78 12.87 9.22
C ARG A 49 -17.56 14.35 8.97
N ARG A 50 -17.16 14.68 7.75
CA ARG A 50 -17.13 16.06 7.24
C ARG A 50 -17.95 16.16 5.96
N GLN A 51 -19.01 16.95 6.00
CA GLN A 51 -19.82 17.23 4.82
C GLN A 51 -19.12 18.24 3.89
N PRO A 52 -19.41 18.19 2.58
CA PRO A 52 -18.97 19.23 1.64
C PRO A 52 -19.34 20.63 2.13
N HIS A 53 -18.44 21.58 1.93
CA HIS A 53 -18.67 23.01 2.22
C HIS A 53 -18.92 23.34 3.71
N THR A 54 -18.67 22.39 4.61
CA THR A 54 -18.68 22.64 6.05
C THR A 54 -17.26 22.50 6.61
N ALA A 55 -16.91 23.40 7.53
CA ALA A 55 -15.66 23.31 8.28
C ALA A 55 -15.80 22.38 9.51
N ALA A 56 -17.02 22.08 9.92
CA ALA A 56 -17.29 21.27 11.11
C ALA A 56 -17.11 19.78 10.82
N PHE A 57 -16.53 19.08 11.80
CA PHE A 57 -16.47 17.63 11.85
C PHE A 57 -17.53 17.13 12.84
N GLU A 58 -18.45 16.29 12.38
CA GLU A 58 -19.44 15.62 13.20
C GLU A 58 -18.88 14.29 13.70
N THR A 59 -18.99 14.02 15.01
CA THR A 59 -18.49 12.75 15.57
C THR A 59 -19.47 11.63 15.29
N ILE A 60 -19.01 10.57 14.62
CA ILE A 60 -19.76 9.34 14.39
C ILE A 60 -19.64 8.44 15.63
N ALA A 61 -18.40 8.20 16.07
CA ALA A 61 -18.07 7.29 17.15
C ALA A 61 -16.71 7.66 17.77
N SER A 62 -16.52 7.30 19.03
CA SER A 62 -15.25 7.41 19.75
C SER A 62 -15.10 6.22 20.69
N TRP A 63 -13.92 5.62 20.73
CA TRP A 63 -13.63 4.45 21.57
C TRP A 63 -12.15 4.39 21.94
N ASP A 64 -11.85 3.65 23.01
CA ASP A 64 -10.48 3.37 23.44
C ASP A 64 -9.83 2.36 22.47
N ALA A 65 -8.59 2.65 22.08
CA ALA A 65 -7.77 1.84 21.18
C ALA A 65 -6.36 1.67 21.78
N PRO A 66 -6.23 0.92 22.89
CA PRO A 66 -4.93 0.63 23.48
C PRO A 66 -4.10 -0.23 22.53
N CYS A 67 -2.79 0.05 22.44
CA CYS A 67 -1.92 -0.77 21.61
C CYS A 67 -1.62 -2.12 22.28
N PRO A 68 -1.98 -3.26 21.68
CA PRO A 68 -1.73 -4.57 22.27
C PRO A 68 -0.27 -5.03 22.09
N LEU A 69 0.47 -4.42 21.15
CA LEU A 69 1.83 -4.85 20.79
C LEU A 69 2.90 -4.03 21.53
N PRO A 70 3.86 -4.69 22.22
CA PRO A 70 4.88 -3.98 23.00
C PRO A 70 5.92 -3.25 22.13
N GLU A 71 6.02 -3.61 20.84
CA GLU A 71 6.94 -2.97 19.89
C GLU A 71 6.44 -1.62 19.36
N LEU A 72 5.15 -1.33 19.57
CA LEU A 72 4.50 -0.12 19.13
C LEU A 72 4.25 0.82 20.32
N GLU A 73 4.58 2.09 20.16
CA GLU A 73 4.32 3.11 21.19
C GLU A 73 2.81 3.39 21.33
N CYS A 74 2.09 3.39 20.21
CA CYS A 74 0.64 3.44 20.13
C CYS A 74 0.17 2.64 18.91
N ASP A 75 -1.12 2.34 18.85
CA ASP A 75 -1.69 1.70 17.68
C ASP A 75 -1.73 2.67 16.48
N GLU A 76 -1.85 2.14 15.27
CA GLU A 76 -1.87 2.89 14.02
C GLU A 76 -3.02 2.41 13.15
N VAL A 77 -3.82 3.34 12.61
CA VAL A 77 -4.87 3.01 11.63
C VAL A 77 -4.21 2.76 10.27
N LEU A 78 -4.11 1.49 9.87
CA LEU A 78 -3.50 1.08 8.60
C LEU A 78 -4.48 1.19 7.42
N LEU A 79 -5.76 0.97 7.67
CA LEU A 79 -6.82 1.05 6.67
C LEU A 79 -8.08 1.63 7.29
N LEU A 80 -8.69 2.59 6.59
CA LEU A 80 -10.03 3.09 6.85
C LEU A 80 -10.84 2.92 5.57
N HIS A 81 -11.90 2.12 5.62
CA HIS A 81 -12.80 1.88 4.49
C HIS A 81 -14.25 2.16 4.88
N HIS A 82 -15.01 2.82 4.02
CA HIS A 82 -16.42 3.14 4.29
C HIS A 82 -17.34 2.53 3.22
N PHE A 83 -18.13 1.54 3.61
CA PHE A 83 -19.16 0.94 2.77
C PHE A 83 -20.38 1.86 2.70
N SER A 84 -20.41 2.72 1.69
CA SER A 84 -21.44 3.78 1.56
C SER A 84 -22.86 3.20 1.52
N GLY A 85 -23.04 2.03 0.90
CA GLY A 85 -24.36 1.39 0.76
C GLY A 85 -24.97 0.88 2.07
N THR A 86 -24.15 0.63 3.09
CA THR A 86 -24.60 0.13 4.40
C THR A 86 -24.32 1.10 5.54
N ALA A 87 -23.69 2.26 5.28
CA ALA A 87 -23.20 3.20 6.30
C ALA A 87 -22.36 2.50 7.38
N VAL A 88 -21.48 1.60 6.94
CA VAL A 88 -20.57 0.83 7.79
C VAL A 88 -19.14 1.26 7.49
N THR A 89 -18.38 1.57 8.54
CA THR A 89 -16.96 1.91 8.42
C THR A 89 -16.12 0.81 9.05
N CYS A 90 -15.07 0.38 8.36
CA CYS A 90 -14.11 -0.61 8.82
C CYS A 90 -12.75 0.05 9.05
N LEU A 91 -12.11 -0.28 10.16
CA LEU A 91 -10.76 0.13 10.51
C LEU A 91 -9.91 -1.11 10.77
N LEU A 92 -8.70 -1.15 10.20
CA LEU A 92 -7.70 -2.16 10.55
C LEU A 92 -6.54 -1.48 11.23
N LEU A 93 -6.20 -1.98 12.41
CA LEU A 93 -5.17 -1.43 13.27
C LEU A 93 -3.89 -2.25 13.19
N ALA A 94 -2.74 -1.59 13.29
CA ALA A 94 -1.43 -2.25 13.29
C ALA A 94 -1.27 -3.24 14.46
N GLY A 95 -1.94 -2.96 15.58
CA GLY A 95 -2.04 -3.83 16.75
C GLY A 95 -2.70 -5.18 16.46
N GLY A 96 -3.52 -5.29 15.42
CA GLY A 96 -4.15 -6.54 15.00
C GLY A 96 -5.67 -6.49 14.94
N ASP A 97 -6.30 -5.48 15.54
CA ASP A 97 -7.76 -5.40 15.61
C ASP A 97 -8.39 -4.94 14.29
N ILE A 98 -9.51 -5.59 13.96
CA ILE A 98 -10.40 -5.25 12.86
C ILE A 98 -11.69 -4.72 13.49
N VAL A 99 -11.89 -3.41 13.39
CA VAL A 99 -13.00 -2.70 14.04
C VAL A 99 -14.04 -2.30 13.01
N VAL A 100 -15.30 -2.57 13.30
CA VAL A 100 -16.44 -2.15 12.50
C VAL A 100 -17.27 -1.14 13.28
N VAL A 101 -17.55 0.00 12.66
CA VAL A 101 -18.41 1.06 13.17
C VAL A 101 -19.66 1.16 12.30
N ARG A 102 -20.83 0.99 12.92
CA ARG A 102 -22.15 1.05 12.28
C ARG A 102 -22.86 2.33 12.70
N GLU A 103 -23.25 3.16 11.75
CA GLU A 103 -23.98 4.40 12.07
C GLU A 103 -25.43 4.12 12.49
N GLN A 104 -26.03 3.08 11.92
CA GLN A 104 -27.41 2.66 12.18
C GLN A 104 -27.44 1.16 12.53
N PRO A 105 -26.98 0.77 13.72
CA PRO A 105 -27.03 -0.63 14.15
C PRO A 105 -28.48 -1.09 14.37
N THR A 106 -28.78 -2.35 14.07
CA THR A 106 -30.02 -3.01 14.49
C THR A 106 -29.98 -3.35 15.99
N GLU A 107 -31.09 -3.79 16.58
CA GLU A 107 -31.16 -4.12 18.03
C GLU A 107 -30.11 -5.16 18.47
N ASP A 108 -29.74 -6.09 17.59
CA ASP A 108 -28.75 -7.15 17.85
C ASP A 108 -27.30 -6.74 17.50
N GLN A 109 -27.05 -5.49 17.10
CA GLN A 109 -25.73 -5.04 16.65
C GLN A 109 -25.14 -3.98 17.58
N GLU A 110 -23.84 -4.10 17.84
CA GLU A 110 -23.10 -3.03 18.51
C GLU A 110 -22.72 -1.94 17.50
N ARG A 111 -22.74 -0.68 17.98
CA ARG A 111 -22.30 0.47 17.18
C ARG A 111 -20.82 0.37 16.81
N ILE A 112 -19.99 -0.10 17.74
CA ILE A 112 -18.56 -0.34 17.57
C ILE A 112 -18.34 -1.79 17.96
N GLU A 113 -17.75 -2.58 17.08
CA GLU A 113 -17.54 -4.01 17.28
C GLU A 113 -16.15 -4.39 16.78
N ILE A 114 -15.41 -5.18 17.55
CA ILE A 114 -14.17 -5.83 17.09
C ILE A 114 -14.58 -7.17 16.47
N VAL A 115 -14.56 -7.24 15.14
CA VAL A 115 -15.02 -8.42 14.37
C VAL A 115 -13.90 -9.45 14.17
N GLY A 116 -12.65 -9.07 14.44
CA GLY A 116 -11.49 -9.95 14.37
C GLY A 116 -10.26 -9.32 15.01
N SER A 117 -9.32 -10.15 15.45
CA SER A 117 -8.03 -9.71 15.99
C SER A 117 -6.92 -10.66 15.52
N VAL A 118 -5.74 -10.11 15.25
CA VAL A 118 -4.55 -10.82 14.79
C VAL A 118 -3.43 -10.62 15.79
N ASP A 119 -3.13 -11.63 16.60
CA ASP A 119 -2.19 -11.55 17.74
C ASP A 119 -0.80 -11.01 17.38
N VAL A 120 -0.29 -11.36 16.19
CA VAL A 120 1.03 -10.90 15.72
C VAL A 120 1.01 -9.46 15.19
N GLY A 121 -0.18 -8.87 15.02
CA GLY A 121 -0.37 -7.57 14.40
C GLY A 121 -0.52 -7.62 12.88
N ILE A 122 -1.01 -6.50 12.34
CA ILE A 122 -1.19 -6.29 10.91
C ILE A 122 -0.07 -5.38 10.40
N ALA A 123 0.49 -5.71 9.24
CA ALA A 123 1.51 -4.92 8.57
C ALA A 123 0.93 -4.07 7.43
N ALA A 124 -0.07 -4.60 6.71
CA ALA A 124 -0.79 -3.88 5.66
C ALA A 124 -2.16 -4.50 5.40
N ALA A 125 -3.10 -3.70 4.91
CA ALA A 125 -4.38 -4.19 4.44
C ALA A 125 -4.91 -3.37 3.25
N ALA A 126 -5.66 -4.02 2.35
CA ALA A 126 -6.36 -3.34 1.26
C ALA A 126 -7.58 -4.15 0.78
N TRP A 127 -8.70 -3.47 0.56
CA TRP A 127 -9.88 -4.02 -0.10
C TRP A 127 -9.67 -4.10 -1.61
N ALA A 128 -10.21 -5.16 -2.23
CA ALA A 128 -10.47 -5.18 -3.67
C ALA A 128 -11.49 -4.10 -4.03
N ALA A 129 -11.43 -3.59 -5.27
CA ALA A 129 -12.29 -2.50 -5.74
C ALA A 129 -13.79 -2.84 -5.75
N ASP A 130 -14.15 -4.13 -5.75
CA ASP A 130 -15.54 -4.59 -5.64
C ASP A 130 -16.02 -4.75 -4.19
N GLU A 131 -15.17 -4.45 -3.20
CA GLU A 131 -15.48 -4.51 -1.77
C GLU A 131 -15.82 -5.91 -1.23
N GLU A 132 -15.48 -6.98 -1.98
CA GLU A 132 -15.84 -8.35 -1.61
C GLU A 132 -14.69 -9.15 -0.97
N VAL A 133 -13.43 -8.75 -1.21
CA VAL A 133 -12.24 -9.42 -0.66
C VAL A 133 -11.30 -8.40 -0.03
N LEU A 134 -10.90 -8.68 1.21
CA LEU A 134 -9.90 -7.94 1.96
C LEU A 134 -8.60 -8.74 1.97
N ALA A 135 -7.50 -8.15 1.48
CA ALA A 135 -6.17 -8.71 1.65
C ALA A 135 -5.50 -8.07 2.86
N ILE A 136 -4.93 -8.91 3.73
CA ILE A 136 -4.19 -8.53 4.93
C ILE A 136 -2.83 -9.20 4.87
N VAL A 137 -1.77 -8.45 5.12
CA VAL A 137 -0.45 -9.02 5.45
C VAL A 137 -0.20 -8.79 6.93
N THR A 138 0.04 -9.87 7.66
CA THR A 138 0.35 -9.83 9.09
C THR A 138 1.83 -9.51 9.31
N ARG A 139 2.21 -9.09 10.51
CA ARG A 139 3.64 -8.90 10.87
C ARG A 139 4.41 -10.23 10.98
N GLY A 140 3.71 -11.37 10.97
CA GLY A 140 4.29 -12.70 10.93
C GLY A 140 4.56 -13.22 9.51
N ASP A 141 4.63 -12.34 8.51
CA ASP A 141 4.83 -12.67 7.09
C ASP A 141 3.76 -13.63 6.52
N THR A 142 2.51 -13.49 6.96
CA THR A 142 1.38 -14.25 6.43
C THR A 142 0.42 -13.34 5.66
N LEU A 143 0.07 -13.75 4.45
CA LEU A 143 -1.01 -13.18 3.66
C LEU A 143 -2.32 -13.89 3.99
N VAL A 144 -3.31 -13.13 4.46
CA VAL A 144 -4.66 -13.59 4.76
C VAL A 144 -5.64 -12.88 3.84
N LEU A 145 -6.51 -13.64 3.18
CA LEU A 145 -7.67 -13.11 2.48
C LEU A 145 -8.91 -13.33 3.32
N MET A 146 -9.72 -12.29 3.46
CA MET A 146 -10.99 -12.33 4.18
C MET A 146 -12.12 -11.91 3.24
N SER A 147 -13.31 -12.47 3.46
CA SER A 147 -14.52 -12.03 2.77
C SER A 147 -14.97 -10.66 3.29
N ARG A 148 -15.96 -10.07 2.63
CA ARG A 148 -16.67 -8.87 3.12
C ARG A 148 -17.19 -9.01 4.56
N GLY A 149 -17.57 -10.23 4.95
CA GLY A 149 -18.05 -10.54 6.30
C GLY A 149 -16.95 -10.81 7.31
N PHE A 150 -15.67 -10.55 6.98
CA PHE A 150 -14.51 -10.84 7.81
C PHE A 150 -14.36 -12.35 8.13
N GLU A 151 -14.83 -13.22 7.24
CA GLU A 151 -14.55 -14.65 7.32
C GLU A 151 -13.25 -14.95 6.57
N PRO A 152 -12.31 -15.72 7.13
CA PRO A 152 -11.08 -16.08 6.44
C PRO A 152 -11.38 -16.98 5.23
N VAL A 153 -10.81 -16.63 4.08
CA VAL A 153 -10.98 -17.34 2.80
C VAL A 153 -9.74 -18.16 2.49
N THR A 154 -8.56 -17.54 2.52
CA THR A 154 -7.27 -18.17 2.22
C THR A 154 -6.19 -17.61 3.12
N GLU A 155 -5.25 -18.46 3.52
CA GLU A 155 -4.06 -18.08 4.26
C GLU A 155 -2.81 -18.63 3.57
N ARG A 156 -1.76 -17.81 3.46
CA ARG A 156 -0.50 -18.18 2.84
C ARG A 156 0.67 -17.50 3.52
N THR A 157 1.64 -18.27 4.01
CA THR A 157 2.94 -17.74 4.45
C THR A 157 3.76 -17.24 3.26
N LEU A 158 4.37 -16.06 3.41
CA LEU A 158 5.24 -15.43 2.42
C LEU A 158 6.67 -15.93 2.61
N TYR A 159 7.14 -16.73 1.65
CA TYR A 159 8.45 -17.36 1.74
C TYR A 159 9.50 -16.61 0.90
N SER A 160 10.78 -16.79 1.23
CA SER A 160 11.87 -16.27 0.40
C SER A 160 11.93 -16.95 -0.98
N GLU A 161 11.46 -18.19 -1.04
CA GLU A 161 11.36 -19.03 -2.23
C GLU A 161 10.38 -18.48 -3.26
N ASP A 162 9.40 -17.69 -2.84
CA ASP A 162 8.46 -17.01 -3.73
C ASP A 162 9.19 -16.12 -4.75
N LEU A 163 10.39 -15.62 -4.41
CA LEU A 163 11.23 -14.82 -5.32
C LEU A 163 11.68 -15.60 -6.56
N LYS A 164 11.56 -16.93 -6.56
CA LYS A 164 11.90 -17.82 -7.68
C LYS A 164 10.71 -18.08 -8.62
N ALA A 165 9.52 -17.57 -8.30
CA ALA A 165 8.29 -17.82 -9.08
C ALA A 165 8.41 -17.29 -10.51
N SER A 166 8.97 -16.09 -10.67
CA SER A 166 9.27 -15.55 -11.98
C SER A 166 10.59 -16.11 -12.50
N LYS A 167 10.52 -16.83 -13.62
CA LYS A 167 11.68 -17.01 -14.49
C LYS A 167 11.91 -15.69 -15.20
N HIS A 168 12.55 -14.73 -14.54
CA HIS A 168 13.04 -13.53 -15.23
C HIS A 168 13.96 -14.04 -16.33
N VAL A 169 13.49 -14.02 -17.57
CA VAL A 169 14.34 -14.24 -18.72
C VAL A 169 15.16 -12.96 -18.90
N SER A 170 15.95 -12.62 -17.87
CA SER A 170 17.14 -11.81 -18.09
C SER A 170 17.96 -12.72 -19.00
N VAL A 171 18.00 -12.37 -20.28
CA VAL A 171 18.74 -13.10 -21.30
C VAL A 171 20.26 -13.06 -21.06
N GLY A 172 20.71 -12.76 -19.83
CA GLY A 172 22.09 -12.76 -19.39
C GLY A 172 22.94 -11.69 -20.06
N TRP A 173 22.47 -11.01 -21.11
CA TRP A 173 23.15 -9.92 -21.78
C TRP A 173 23.38 -8.79 -20.77
N GLY A 174 24.62 -8.64 -20.29
CA GLY A 174 25.02 -7.61 -19.33
C GLY A 174 25.82 -8.11 -18.14
N LYS A 175 25.76 -9.41 -17.79
CA LYS A 175 26.65 -9.95 -16.75
C LYS A 175 28.11 -9.93 -17.22
N LYS A 176 29.05 -9.68 -16.31
CA LYS A 176 30.48 -9.68 -16.62
C LYS A 176 30.93 -11.05 -17.15
N GLU A 177 30.27 -12.14 -16.75
CA GLU A 177 30.54 -13.50 -17.24
C GLU A 177 30.05 -13.76 -18.68
N THR A 178 29.02 -13.05 -19.14
CA THR A 178 28.41 -13.24 -20.47
C THR A 178 28.87 -12.19 -21.49
N GLN A 179 29.65 -11.20 -21.06
CA GLN A 179 30.35 -10.28 -21.96
C GLN A 179 31.54 -11.00 -22.63
N PHE A 180 31.42 -11.25 -23.93
CA PHE A 180 32.54 -11.72 -24.76
C PHE A 180 33.65 -10.65 -24.81
N GLN A 181 34.68 -10.78 -23.97
CA GLN A 181 35.88 -9.95 -24.05
C GLN A 181 36.85 -10.52 -25.10
N GLY A 182 36.55 -10.27 -26.38
CA GLY A 182 37.49 -10.59 -27.46
C GLY A 182 38.78 -9.77 -27.33
N LYS A 183 39.94 -10.44 -27.23
CA LYS A 183 41.29 -9.85 -26.99
C LYS A 183 41.78 -8.79 -28.00
N ARG A 184 40.98 -8.40 -29.01
CA ARG A 184 41.33 -7.37 -30.00
C ARG A 184 40.16 -6.47 -30.43
N ALA A 185 38.97 -6.61 -29.84
CA ALA A 185 37.90 -5.65 -30.06
C ALA A 185 37.94 -4.63 -28.92
N LYS A 186 38.27 -3.37 -29.21
CA LYS A 186 37.75 -2.26 -28.40
C LYS A 186 36.24 -2.42 -28.47
N ALA A 187 35.66 -3.09 -27.48
CA ALA A 187 34.26 -3.46 -27.48
C ALA A 187 33.44 -2.18 -27.65
N LEU A 188 32.78 -2.06 -28.80
CA LEU A 188 31.65 -1.15 -28.94
C LEU A 188 30.68 -1.60 -27.86
N LYS A 189 30.63 -0.85 -26.75
CA LYS A 189 29.62 -1.03 -25.71
C LYS A 189 28.28 -0.99 -26.43
N ASP A 190 27.51 -2.07 -26.36
CA ASP A 190 26.12 -2.04 -26.80
C ASP A 190 25.39 -1.05 -25.88
N PRO A 191 24.93 0.11 -26.37
CA PRO A 191 24.31 1.14 -25.55
C PRO A 191 22.96 0.71 -24.94
N THR A 192 22.46 -0.48 -25.29
CA THR A 192 21.24 -1.05 -24.72
C THR A 192 21.48 -1.91 -23.47
N LEU A 193 22.74 -2.19 -23.11
CA LEU A 193 23.09 -2.95 -21.91
C LEU A 193 23.14 -2.05 -20.66
N PRO A 194 22.42 -2.39 -19.58
CA PRO A 194 22.56 -1.69 -18.30
C PRO A 194 24.01 -1.74 -17.82
N GLU A 195 24.57 -0.61 -17.39
CA GLU A 195 25.95 -0.56 -16.87
C GLU A 195 26.10 -1.31 -15.54
N THR A 196 25.00 -1.50 -14.81
CA THR A 196 24.92 -2.25 -13.55
C THR A 196 23.71 -3.17 -13.57
N VAL A 197 23.89 -4.40 -13.10
CA VAL A 197 22.79 -5.30 -12.77
C VAL A 197 22.40 -5.00 -11.32
N ASP A 198 21.14 -4.71 -11.09
CA ASP A 198 20.63 -4.47 -9.73
C ASP A 198 20.65 -5.80 -8.95
N ASP A 199 21.06 -5.74 -7.68
CA ASP A 199 21.08 -6.88 -6.76
C ASP A 199 19.91 -6.82 -5.75
N GLY A 200 19.17 -5.71 -5.75
CA GLY A 200 18.11 -5.43 -4.79
C GLY A 200 18.60 -4.82 -3.49
N LYS A 201 19.65 -3.99 -3.54
CA LYS A 201 20.17 -3.30 -2.36
C LYS A 201 19.07 -2.46 -1.71
N PRO A 202 18.94 -2.46 -0.37
CA PRO A 202 17.90 -1.69 0.30
C PRO A 202 18.05 -0.19 0.03
N SER A 203 16.94 0.54 -0.02
CA SER A 203 16.97 2.01 -0.06
C SER A 203 17.54 2.56 1.24
N PRO A 204 18.34 3.64 1.20
CA PRO A 204 18.72 4.36 2.42
C PRO A 204 17.52 4.94 3.17
N ASN A 205 16.37 5.07 2.53
CA ASN A 205 15.12 5.61 3.09
C ASN A 205 14.02 4.54 3.17
N ASP A 206 14.38 3.25 3.15
CA ASP A 206 13.38 2.19 3.34
C ASP A 206 12.77 2.26 4.75
N ASP A 207 11.45 2.39 4.81
CA ASP A 207 10.66 2.46 6.05
C ASP A 207 10.25 1.07 6.57
N GLY A 208 10.61 0.00 5.84
CA GLY A 208 10.25 -1.37 6.16
C GLY A 208 8.75 -1.69 5.97
N ARG A 209 7.93 -0.72 5.55
CA ARG A 209 6.47 -0.91 5.45
C ARG A 209 6.11 -1.88 4.34
N VAL A 210 5.03 -2.62 4.60
CA VAL A 210 4.37 -3.48 3.62
C VAL A 210 3.26 -2.67 2.96
N THR A 211 3.06 -2.86 1.67
CA THR A 211 1.99 -2.16 0.93
C THR A 211 1.30 -3.12 -0.02
N ILE A 212 -0.02 -2.96 -0.16
CA ILE A 212 -0.87 -3.81 -1.00
C ILE A 212 -1.58 -2.93 -2.02
N SER A 213 -1.63 -3.37 -3.28
CA SER A 213 -2.39 -2.68 -4.31
C SER A 213 -3.10 -3.66 -5.23
N TRP A 214 -4.42 -3.51 -5.32
CA TRP A 214 -5.28 -4.30 -6.18
C TRP A 214 -5.31 -3.75 -7.62
N ARG A 215 -5.40 -4.65 -8.59
CA ARG A 215 -5.78 -4.29 -9.96
C ARG A 215 -7.26 -3.91 -9.97
N GLY A 216 -7.66 -3.00 -10.86
CA GLY A 216 -9.01 -2.43 -10.86
C GLY A 216 -10.16 -3.41 -11.16
N ASP A 217 -9.87 -4.60 -11.67
CA ASP A 217 -10.87 -5.67 -11.86
C ASP A 217 -10.93 -6.68 -10.69
N GLY A 218 -10.12 -6.46 -9.64
CA GLY A 218 -10.07 -7.32 -8.46
C GLY A 218 -9.54 -8.74 -8.71
N GLN A 219 -8.96 -9.02 -9.88
CA GLN A 219 -8.50 -10.38 -10.22
C GLN A 219 -7.07 -10.65 -9.74
N PHE A 220 -6.28 -9.60 -9.50
CA PHE A 220 -4.91 -9.67 -9.03
C PHE A 220 -4.62 -8.53 -8.05
N PHE A 221 -3.65 -8.77 -7.18
CA PHE A 221 -3.08 -7.74 -6.32
C PHE A 221 -1.57 -7.95 -6.17
N ALA A 222 -0.88 -6.87 -5.84
CA ALA A 222 0.55 -6.86 -5.59
C ALA A 222 0.82 -6.54 -4.12
N VAL A 223 1.81 -7.23 -3.54
CA VAL A 223 2.32 -7.00 -2.19
C VAL A 223 3.79 -6.60 -2.29
N ASN A 224 4.13 -5.39 -1.86
CA ASN A 224 5.50 -4.90 -1.75
C ASN A 224 5.96 -5.02 -0.30
N SER A 225 7.00 -5.82 -0.05
CA SER A 225 7.49 -6.13 1.30
C SER A 225 9.00 -6.38 1.27
N VAL A 226 9.66 -6.17 2.42
CA VAL A 226 11.04 -6.61 2.63
C VAL A 226 11.03 -8.11 2.89
N VAL A 227 11.79 -8.88 2.11
CA VAL A 227 11.97 -10.31 2.37
C VAL A 227 13.15 -10.50 3.32
N PRO A 228 12.95 -11.13 4.50
CA PRO A 228 14.01 -11.31 5.48
C PRO A 228 15.27 -11.97 4.88
N GLY A 229 16.44 -11.39 5.18
CA GLY A 229 17.73 -11.85 4.66
C GLY A 229 17.94 -11.68 3.15
N HIS A 230 17.04 -10.99 2.45
CA HIS A 230 17.08 -10.77 1.01
C HIS A 230 16.94 -9.28 0.67
N ARG A 231 15.87 -8.91 -0.04
CA ARG A 231 15.62 -7.58 -0.60
C ARG A 231 14.14 -7.25 -0.52
N ARG A 232 13.80 -5.97 -0.74
CA ARG A 232 12.44 -5.57 -1.06
C ARG A 232 12.01 -6.13 -2.42
N ALA A 233 10.83 -6.71 -2.47
CA ALA A 233 10.27 -7.31 -3.67
C ALA A 233 8.75 -7.12 -3.74
N ILE A 234 8.26 -7.07 -4.98
CA ILE A 234 6.82 -7.03 -5.28
C ILE A 234 6.42 -8.45 -5.66
N ARG A 235 5.56 -9.08 -4.87
CA ARG A 235 4.91 -10.35 -5.21
C ARG A 235 3.54 -10.07 -5.78
N VAL A 236 3.19 -10.72 -6.88
CA VAL A 236 1.86 -10.61 -7.49
C VAL A 236 1.08 -11.89 -7.20
N PHE A 237 -0.16 -11.74 -6.76
CA PHE A 237 -1.07 -12.82 -6.44
C PHE A 237 -2.35 -12.72 -7.26
N SER A 238 -2.97 -13.86 -7.56
CA SER A 238 -4.37 -13.91 -7.99
C SER A 238 -5.31 -13.55 -6.83
N ARG A 239 -6.57 -13.31 -7.16
CA ARG A 239 -7.63 -13.05 -6.17
C ARG A 239 -7.74 -14.12 -5.08
N GLU A 240 -7.32 -15.34 -5.36
CA GLU A 240 -7.35 -16.50 -4.44
C GLU A 240 -6.02 -16.66 -3.66
N ALA A 241 -5.13 -15.66 -3.68
CA ALA A 241 -3.79 -15.69 -3.08
C ALA A 241 -2.85 -16.74 -3.69
N ALA A 242 -3.08 -17.17 -4.94
CA ALA A 242 -2.11 -17.96 -5.68
C ALA A 242 -0.99 -17.04 -6.18
N LEU A 243 0.27 -17.36 -5.83
CA LEU A 243 1.44 -16.60 -6.29
C LEU A 243 1.56 -16.72 -7.82
N ASP A 244 1.54 -15.58 -8.49
CA ASP A 244 1.66 -15.46 -9.94
C ASP A 244 3.10 -15.13 -10.35
N SER A 245 3.73 -14.18 -9.66
CA SER A 245 5.05 -13.68 -10.03
C SER A 245 5.75 -13.00 -8.85
N ALA A 246 7.06 -12.79 -9.00
CA ALA A 246 7.85 -11.92 -8.13
C ALA A 246 8.68 -10.96 -8.98
N SER A 247 8.86 -9.71 -8.53
CA SER A 247 9.62 -8.71 -9.28
C SER A 247 11.09 -9.10 -9.42
N GLU A 248 11.77 -8.60 -10.45
CA GLU A 248 13.23 -8.67 -10.55
C GLU A 248 13.92 -7.80 -9.47
N PRO A 249 15.21 -8.02 -9.17
CA PRO A 249 15.97 -7.17 -8.26
C PRO A 249 16.03 -5.73 -8.75
N VAL A 250 15.76 -4.80 -7.82
CA VAL A 250 15.86 -3.36 -8.07
C VAL A 250 16.53 -2.70 -6.87
N ASP A 251 17.67 -2.07 -7.10
CA ASP A 251 18.42 -1.37 -6.06
C ASP A 251 17.64 -0.11 -5.65
N GLY A 252 17.49 0.09 -4.33
CA GLY A 252 16.84 1.27 -3.77
C GLY A 252 15.33 1.33 -3.94
N LEU A 253 14.67 0.19 -4.17
CA LEU A 253 13.20 0.11 -4.17
C LEU A 253 12.66 0.48 -2.78
N GLU A 254 11.63 1.33 -2.72
CA GLU A 254 10.95 1.77 -1.50
C GLU A 254 9.55 1.12 -1.37
N SER A 255 8.84 1.38 -0.27
CA SER A 255 7.57 0.73 0.07
C SER A 255 6.40 1.14 -0.83
N ALA A 256 6.42 2.34 -1.40
CA ALA A 256 5.36 2.86 -2.25
C ALA A 256 4.97 1.90 -3.40
N LEU A 257 3.66 1.69 -3.56
CA LEU A 257 3.10 0.78 -4.55
C LEU A 257 1.77 1.29 -5.09
N SER A 258 1.58 1.23 -6.41
CA SER A 258 0.27 1.50 -7.03
C SER A 258 0.10 0.69 -8.30
N TRP A 259 -0.89 -0.20 -8.33
CA TRP A 259 -1.29 -0.87 -9.55
C TRP A 259 -2.24 0.04 -10.33
N ARG A 260 -1.90 0.33 -11.59
CA ARG A 260 -2.78 1.07 -12.48
C ARG A 260 -4.13 0.34 -12.63
N PRO A 261 -5.29 0.98 -12.33
CA PRO A 261 -6.59 0.30 -12.35
C PRO A 261 -6.94 -0.32 -13.71
N TYR A 262 -6.59 0.38 -14.79
CA TYR A 262 -6.74 -0.09 -16.17
C TYR A 262 -5.37 -0.17 -16.84
N GLY A 263 -4.92 -1.39 -17.14
CA GLY A 263 -3.65 -1.67 -17.81
C GLY A 263 -2.81 -2.71 -17.06
N ASN A 264 -1.53 -2.76 -17.39
CA ASN A 264 -0.59 -3.78 -16.93
C ASN A 264 0.54 -3.26 -16.04
N LEU A 265 0.57 -1.96 -15.73
CA LEU A 265 1.68 -1.34 -15.01
C LEU A 265 1.41 -1.25 -13.51
N ILE A 266 2.43 -1.61 -12.74
CA ILE A 266 2.57 -1.44 -11.30
C ILE A 266 3.67 -0.40 -11.09
N ALA A 267 3.36 0.71 -10.44
CA ALA A 267 4.33 1.75 -10.11
C ALA A 267 4.90 1.53 -8.71
N GLY A 268 6.19 1.78 -8.55
CA GLY A 268 6.88 1.89 -7.28
C GLY A 268 7.88 3.05 -7.29
N ILE A 269 8.50 3.30 -6.15
CA ILE A 269 9.53 4.34 -6.02
C ILE A 269 10.90 3.68 -5.87
N LYS A 270 11.86 4.17 -6.64
CA LYS A 270 13.27 3.82 -6.51
C LYS A 270 14.04 5.06 -6.10
N ARG A 271 14.90 4.94 -5.10
CA ARG A 271 15.82 5.99 -4.68
C ARG A 271 17.27 5.60 -4.88
N SER A 272 18.06 6.58 -5.28
CA SER A 272 19.52 6.55 -5.30
C SER A 272 20.05 7.77 -4.54
N GLN A 273 21.36 7.87 -4.36
CA GLN A 273 21.99 8.97 -3.60
C GLN A 273 21.54 10.36 -4.09
N ASP A 274 21.39 10.54 -5.41
CA ASP A 274 21.18 11.86 -6.00
C ASP A 274 19.78 12.06 -6.61
N LYS A 275 18.92 11.03 -6.63
CA LYS A 275 17.59 11.12 -7.23
C LYS A 275 16.59 10.08 -6.74
N ALA A 276 15.31 10.43 -6.87
CA ALA A 276 14.17 9.51 -6.77
C ALA A 276 13.50 9.36 -8.14
N GLU A 277 13.04 8.14 -8.43
CA GLU A 277 12.47 7.74 -9.72
C GLU A 277 11.16 6.99 -9.49
N VAL A 278 10.19 7.21 -10.36
CA VAL A 278 9.06 6.29 -10.50
C VAL A 278 9.50 5.17 -11.41
N VAL A 279 9.48 3.95 -10.90
CA VAL A 279 9.78 2.73 -11.67
C VAL A 279 8.51 1.95 -11.91
N PHE A 280 8.39 1.33 -13.07
CA PHE A 280 7.24 0.53 -13.41
C PHE A 280 7.60 -0.94 -13.56
N PHE A 281 6.66 -1.80 -13.19
CA PHE A 281 6.71 -3.24 -13.34
C PHE A 281 5.47 -3.73 -14.07
N GLU A 282 5.56 -4.89 -14.71
CA GLU A 282 4.41 -5.64 -15.20
C GLU A 282 4.00 -6.75 -14.23
N ARG A 283 2.82 -7.31 -14.44
CA ARG A 283 2.31 -8.49 -13.71
C ARG A 283 3.31 -9.65 -13.66
N ASN A 284 4.14 -9.84 -14.69
CA ASN A 284 5.14 -10.92 -14.74
C ASN A 284 6.39 -10.66 -13.86
N GLY A 285 6.48 -9.49 -13.23
CA GLY A 285 7.60 -9.09 -12.38
C GLY A 285 8.76 -8.39 -13.10
N LEU A 286 8.67 -8.16 -14.41
CA LEU A 286 9.70 -7.44 -15.17
C LEU A 286 9.50 -5.92 -15.08
N ARG A 287 10.59 -5.16 -15.04
CA ARG A 287 10.56 -3.70 -15.10
C ARG A 287 10.19 -3.22 -16.51
N HIS A 288 9.34 -2.21 -16.59
CA HIS A 288 8.84 -1.63 -17.83
C HIS A 288 8.94 -0.09 -17.79
N GLY A 289 10.17 0.40 -17.86
CA GLY A 289 10.44 1.83 -17.92
C GLY A 289 10.42 2.54 -16.56
N GLN A 290 10.78 3.82 -16.59
CA GLN A 290 10.89 4.69 -15.43
C GLN A 290 10.90 6.17 -15.85
N PHE A 291 10.74 7.07 -14.89
CA PHE A 291 11.08 8.49 -15.07
C PHE A 291 11.51 9.13 -13.75
N ASP A 292 12.36 10.15 -13.84
CA ASP A 292 12.89 10.87 -12.68
C ASP A 292 11.82 11.78 -12.06
N LEU A 293 11.72 11.77 -10.73
CA LEU A 293 11.03 12.82 -9.99
C LEU A 293 11.89 14.07 -9.96
N ARG A 294 11.29 15.21 -10.27
CA ARG A 294 12.00 16.51 -10.31
C ARG A 294 12.09 17.12 -8.92
N LEU A 295 12.82 16.45 -8.03
CA LEU A 295 13.09 16.92 -6.67
C LEU A 295 14.43 17.67 -6.63
N SER A 296 14.48 18.80 -5.93
CA SER A 296 15.74 19.40 -5.48
C SER A 296 16.43 18.53 -4.43
N SER A 297 17.70 18.77 -4.14
CA SER A 297 18.42 18.00 -3.10
C SER A 297 17.75 18.12 -1.72
N ILE A 298 17.26 19.33 -1.37
CA ILE A 298 16.54 19.57 -0.11
C ILE A 298 15.22 18.79 -0.07
N GLU A 299 14.49 18.77 -1.19
CA GLU A 299 13.26 17.98 -1.30
C GLU A 299 13.56 16.49 -1.25
N LEU A 300 14.65 16.01 -1.86
CA LEU A 300 15.03 14.61 -1.82
C LEU A 300 15.29 14.13 -0.38
N ASP A 301 15.96 14.95 0.43
CA ASP A 301 16.29 14.64 1.83
C ASP A 301 15.05 14.64 2.74
N THR A 302 14.06 15.48 2.44
CA THR A 302 12.85 15.64 3.25
C THR A 302 11.66 14.82 2.75
N TRP A 303 11.67 14.39 1.49
CA TRP A 303 10.58 13.66 0.87
C TRP A 303 10.62 12.18 1.22
N GLN A 304 9.56 11.72 1.87
CA GLN A 304 9.30 10.31 2.10
C GLN A 304 8.34 9.77 1.03
N SER A 305 8.60 8.56 0.56
CA SER A 305 7.69 7.90 -0.37
C SER A 305 6.34 7.64 0.29
N PRO A 306 5.21 7.89 -0.39
CA PRO A 306 3.90 7.61 0.19
C PRO A 306 3.73 6.09 0.38
N SER A 307 3.38 5.66 1.59
CA SER A 307 3.17 4.25 1.93
C SER A 307 1.98 3.62 1.18
N ALA A 308 1.07 4.43 0.64
CA ALA A 308 0.13 4.05 -0.41
C ALA A 308 -0.50 5.32 -0.99
N CYS A 309 -0.88 5.31 -2.26
CA CYS A 309 -1.84 6.28 -2.79
C CYS A 309 -3.26 5.90 -2.33
N THR A 310 -3.52 5.86 -1.02
CA THR A 310 -4.89 5.70 -0.49
C THR A 310 -5.59 7.05 -0.57
N GLY A 311 -6.55 7.15 -1.50
CA GLY A 311 -7.48 8.28 -1.56
C GLY A 311 -7.18 9.29 -2.66
N THR A 312 -7.24 8.84 -3.91
CA THR A 312 -8.15 9.40 -4.92
C THR A 312 -8.40 8.33 -5.96
N GLU A 313 -9.34 7.42 -5.70
CA GLU A 313 -10.05 6.82 -6.82
C GLU A 313 -10.82 7.95 -7.48
N THR A 314 -10.23 8.53 -8.53
CA THR A 314 -11.02 9.27 -9.50
C THR A 314 -11.90 8.24 -10.20
N HIS A 315 -13.05 7.92 -9.60
CA HIS A 315 -14.15 7.34 -10.34
C HIS A 315 -14.42 8.31 -11.50
N ARG A 316 -14.11 7.86 -12.71
CA ARG A 316 -14.59 8.54 -13.90
C ARG A 316 -16.10 8.30 -13.95
N CYS A 317 -16.87 9.38 -13.89
CA CYS A 317 -18.14 9.43 -14.59
C CYS A 317 -17.92 9.18 -16.09
#